data_AF-A0AAV2H2P8-F1
#
_entry.id   AF-A0AAV2H2P8-F1
#
_cell.length_a   1.000
_cell.length_b   1.000
_cell.length_c   1.000
_cell.angle_alpha   90.00
_cell.angle_beta   90.00
_cell.angle_gamma   90.00
#
_symmetry.space_group_name_H-M   'P 1'
#
loop_
_entity.id
_entity.type
_entity.pdbx_description
1 polymer ?
#
loop_
_entity_poly.entity_id
_entity_poly.type
_entity_poly.pdbx_seq_one_letter_code
_entity_poly.pdbx_strand_id
1 'polypeptide(L)'
;NHQTVVRLNWWQDGQPGSLNEFCVAFDSRVGTLSDEDCNNALPFICQFDAASPCEGILPGSVYASGYCFKYYSQQVTWSEARSYCLHNNSHLAEPKTAEMERV
;
A
#
# COMPACT_ATOMS: atom_id res chain seq x y z
N ASN A 1 2.10 25.49 20.94
CA ASN A 1 1.33 24.63 20.01
C ASN A 1 1.99 23.27 19.92
N HIS A 2 1.45 22.28 20.65
CA HIS A 2 1.95 20.91 20.62
C HIS A 2 1.34 20.19 19.43
N GLN A 3 2.07 20.09 18.33
CA GLN A 3 1.71 19.17 17.25
C GLN A 3 2.09 17.76 17.73
N THR A 4 1.10 17.01 18.24
CA THR A 4 1.29 15.61 18.59
C THR A 4 1.62 14.85 17.31
N VAL A 5 2.87 14.42 17.17
CA VAL A 5 3.23 13.44 16.15
C VAL A 5 2.55 12.15 16.57
N VAL A 6 1.41 11.83 15.95
CA VAL A 6 0.78 10.53 16.10
C VAL A 6 1.72 9.55 15.40
N ARG A 7 2.53 8.81 16.19
CA ARG A 7 3.17 7.61 15.69
C ARG A 7 2.07 6.59 15.44
N LEU A 8 1.54 6.58 14.23
CA LEU A 8 0.62 5.54 13.80
C LEU A 8 1.42 4.24 13.73
N ASN A 9 1.23 3.38 14.73
CA ASN A 9 1.71 2.01 14.68
C ASN A 9 0.69 1.20 13.89
N TRP A 10 0.85 1.15 12.57
CA TRP A 10 -0.01 0.35 11.71
C TRP A 10 0.33 -1.13 11.74
N TRP A 11 1.42 -1.53 12.40
CA TRP A 11 1.79 -2.93 12.53
C TRP A 11 0.78 -3.70 13.37
N GLN A 12 0.54 -4.94 12.97
CA GLN A 12 -0.16 -5.92 13.80
C GLN A 12 0.66 -6.18 15.07
N ASP A 13 0.00 -6.53 16.17
CA ASP A 13 0.67 -6.94 17.41
C ASP A 13 1.69 -8.05 17.12
N GLY A 14 2.95 -7.79 17.48
CA GLY A 14 4.07 -8.70 17.25
C GLY A 14 4.83 -8.49 15.94
N GLN A 15 4.41 -7.57 15.07
CA GLN A 15 5.10 -7.24 13.82
C GLN A 15 5.83 -5.88 13.89
N PRO A 16 6.93 -5.69 13.12
CA PRO A 16 7.62 -6.73 12.34
C PRO A 16 8.31 -7.75 13.26
N GLY A 17 8.12 -9.03 12.97
CA GLY A 17 8.43 -10.13 13.88
C GLY A 17 9.50 -11.09 13.37
N SER A 18 9.83 -11.02 12.07
CA SER A 18 10.75 -11.94 11.41
C SER A 18 11.98 -11.23 10.84
N LEU A 19 13.12 -11.94 10.87
CA LEU A 19 14.37 -11.45 10.25
C LEU A 19 14.48 -11.79 8.76
N ASN A 20 13.55 -12.58 8.21
CA ASN A 20 13.58 -13.09 6.84
C ASN A 20 12.37 -12.66 5.99
N GLU A 21 11.51 -11.79 6.52
CA GLU A 21 10.32 -11.26 5.84
C GLU A 21 10.59 -9.78 5.53
N PHE A 22 10.81 -9.47 4.24
CA PHE A 22 11.29 -8.16 3.81
C PHE A 22 10.24 -7.35 3.04
N CYS A 23 9.05 -7.92 2.82
CA CYS A 23 7.94 -7.27 2.15
C CYS A 23 6.83 -6.95 3.15
N VAL A 24 5.94 -6.02 2.81
CA VAL A 24 4.83 -5.62 3.68
C VAL A 24 3.52 -5.98 3.03
N ALA A 25 2.61 -6.57 3.81
CA ALA A 25 1.21 -6.77 3.43
C ALA A 25 0.28 -6.00 4.35
N PHE A 26 -0.88 -5.64 3.82
CA PHE A 26 -1.96 -5.01 4.57
C PHE A 26 -3.11 -5.99 4.72
N ASP A 27 -3.50 -6.28 5.97
CA ASP A 27 -4.70 -7.06 6.26
C ASP A 27 -5.92 -6.12 6.30
N SER A 28 -6.72 -6.16 5.25
CA SER A 28 -7.92 -5.34 5.11
C SER A 28 -9.03 -5.62 6.12
N ARG A 29 -8.98 -6.75 6.84
CA ARG A 29 -9.98 -7.12 7.85
C ARG A 29 -9.76 -6.39 9.17
N VAL A 30 -8.50 -6.19 9.54
CA VAL A 30 -8.09 -5.59 10.82
C VAL A 30 -7.45 -4.22 10.65
N GLY A 31 -7.07 -3.85 9.43
CA GLY A 31 -6.49 -2.55 9.12
C GLY A 31 -5.03 -2.40 9.55
N THR A 32 -4.28 -3.51 9.64
CA THR A 32 -2.89 -3.53 10.10
C THR A 32 -1.94 -4.06 9.03
N LEU A 33 -0.65 -3.81 9.24
CA LEU A 33 0.45 -4.25 8.42
C LEU A 33 1.16 -5.47 9.05
N SER A 34 1.65 -6.37 8.21
CA SER A 34 2.59 -7.44 8.57
C SER A 34 3.80 -7.40 7.65
N ASP A 35 4.97 -7.75 8.18
CA ASP A 35 6.08 -8.24 7.37
C ASP A 35 5.70 -9.61 6.81
N GLU A 36 6.06 -9.86 5.55
CA GLU A 36 5.74 -11.08 4.82
C GLU A 36 6.93 -11.56 3.98
N ASP A 37 6.96 -12.85 3.69
CA ASP A 37 7.81 -13.40 2.64
C ASP A 37 7.41 -12.79 1.29
N CYS A 38 8.35 -12.14 0.63
CA CYS A 38 8.15 -11.50 -0.68
C CYS A 38 7.69 -12.46 -1.79
N ASN A 39 7.92 -13.77 -1.61
CA ASN A 39 7.51 -14.82 -2.54
C ASN A 39 6.09 -15.33 -2.28
N ASN A 40 5.43 -14.90 -1.19
CA ASN A 40 4.02 -15.20 -0.98
C ASN A 40 3.18 -14.55 -2.08
N ALA A 41 2.33 -15.35 -2.72
CA ALA A 41 1.41 -14.84 -3.72
C ALA A 41 0.20 -14.19 -3.03
N LEU A 42 0.09 -12.87 -3.13
CA LEU A 42 -0.95 -12.08 -2.46
C LEU A 42 -1.67 -11.17 -3.44
N PRO A 43 -2.94 -10.80 -3.16
CA PRO A 43 -3.57 -9.66 -3.82
C PRO A 43 -2.81 -8.37 -3.55
N PHE A 44 -2.93 -7.38 -4.42
CA PHE A 44 -2.16 -6.15 -4.30
C PHE A 44 -2.96 -4.90 -4.70
N ILE A 45 -2.40 -3.74 -4.36
CA ILE A 45 -2.98 -2.43 -4.63
C ILE A 45 -1.95 -1.59 -5.39
N CYS A 46 -2.34 -1.04 -6.54
CA CYS A 46 -1.54 -0.02 -7.23
C CYS A 46 -2.02 1.37 -6.85
N GLN A 47 -1.08 2.31 -6.75
CA GLN A 47 -1.28 3.74 -6.52
C GLN A 47 -0.87 4.50 -7.79
N PHE A 48 -1.78 5.34 -8.27
CA PHE A 48 -1.64 6.11 -9.50
C PHE A 48 -1.61 7.61 -9.22
N ASP A 49 -0.71 8.32 -9.90
CA ASP A 49 -0.69 9.77 -10.01
C ASP A 49 -1.78 10.24 -10.99
N ALA A 50 -3.04 10.12 -10.57
CA ALA A 50 -4.20 10.48 -11.38
C ALA A 50 -5.13 11.46 -10.64
N ALA A 51 -5.75 12.35 -11.42
CA ALA A 51 -6.69 13.34 -10.91
C ALA A 51 -8.05 12.72 -10.58
N SER A 52 -8.77 13.34 -9.63
CA SER A 52 -10.15 13.00 -9.34
C SER A 52 -11.10 13.47 -10.47
N PRO A 53 -12.15 12.70 -10.82
CA PRO A 53 -12.55 11.43 -10.23
C PRO A 53 -11.79 10.25 -10.85
N CYS A 54 -11.23 9.38 -9.99
CA CYS A 54 -10.50 8.21 -10.43
C CYS A 54 -11.36 7.23 -11.23
N GLU A 55 -12.63 7.06 -10.86
CA GLU A 55 -13.52 6.08 -11.48
C GLU A 55 -13.69 6.30 -13.00
N GLY A 56 -13.65 7.55 -13.45
CA GLY A 56 -13.74 7.89 -14.88
C GLY A 56 -12.49 7.56 -15.69
N ILE A 57 -11.33 7.42 -15.03
CA ILE A 57 -10.03 7.13 -15.64
C ILE A 57 -9.65 5.66 -15.44
N LEU A 58 -9.95 5.14 -14.25
CA LEU A 58 -9.61 3.84 -13.72
C LEU A 58 -10.87 3.25 -13.06
N PRO A 59 -11.72 2.55 -13.81
CA PRO A 59 -12.95 1.97 -13.26
C PRO A 59 -12.68 1.07 -12.04
N GLY A 60 -13.49 1.23 -10.99
CA GLY A 60 -13.35 0.49 -9.73
C GLY A 60 -12.20 0.95 -8.83
N SER A 61 -11.60 2.11 -9.11
CA SER A 61 -10.59 2.73 -8.24
C SER A 61 -11.21 3.75 -7.29
N VAL A 62 -10.48 4.05 -6.20
CA VAL A 62 -10.89 5.02 -5.17
C VAL A 62 -9.89 6.16 -5.11
N TYR A 63 -10.39 7.40 -5.02
CA TYR A 63 -9.56 8.58 -4.79
C TYR A 63 -9.32 8.78 -3.29
N ALA A 64 -8.07 8.87 -2.85
CA ALA A 64 -7.70 9.21 -1.48
C ALA A 64 -6.36 9.94 -1.44
N SER A 65 -6.24 10.94 -0.57
CA SER A 65 -4.97 11.62 -0.26
C SER A 65 -4.16 12.09 -1.48
N GLY A 66 -4.82 12.51 -2.56
CA GLY A 66 -4.16 13.01 -3.77
C GLY A 66 -3.90 11.95 -4.86
N TYR A 67 -4.23 10.68 -4.62
CA TYR A 67 -3.93 9.57 -5.53
C TYR A 67 -5.17 8.73 -5.83
N CYS A 68 -5.08 7.95 -6.89
CA CYS A 68 -6.05 6.90 -7.20
C CYS A 68 -5.49 5.54 -6.81
N PHE A 69 -6.28 4.72 -6.11
CA PHE A 69 -5.90 3.39 -5.68
C PHE A 69 -6.80 2.34 -6.34
N LYS A 70 -6.18 1.28 -6.87
CA LYS A 70 -6.91 0.15 -7.45
C LYS A 70 -6.43 -1.16 -6.86
N TYR A 71 -7.38 -1.92 -6.32
CA TYR A 71 -7.18 -3.28 -5.83
C TYR A 71 -7.25 -4.29 -6.99
N TYR A 72 -6.36 -5.27 -6.93
CA TYR A 72 -6.31 -6.40 -7.85
C TYR A 72 -6.35 -7.70 -7.03
N SER A 73 -7.37 -8.53 -7.28
CA SER A 73 -7.58 -9.79 -6.56
C SER A 73 -6.67 -10.93 -7.01
N GLN A 74 -5.90 -10.73 -8.07
CA GLN A 74 -4.95 -11.74 -8.57
C GLN A 74 -3.82 -11.91 -7.55
N GLN A 75 -3.52 -13.16 -7.20
CA GLN A 75 -2.47 -13.50 -6.25
C GLN A 75 -1.15 -13.67 -6.99
N VAL A 76 -0.19 -12.80 -6.70
CA VAL A 76 1.13 -12.78 -7.34
C VAL A 76 2.20 -12.44 -6.30
N THR A 77 3.45 -12.76 -6.58
CA THR A 77 4.57 -12.37 -5.71
C THR A 77 4.72 -10.85 -5.67
N TRP A 78 5.43 -10.34 -4.67
CA TRP A 78 5.70 -8.91 -4.57
C TRP A 78 6.36 -8.33 -5.84
N SER A 79 7.30 -9.09 -6.43
CA SER A 79 8.02 -8.67 -7.63
C SER A 79 7.11 -8.55 -8.86
N GLU A 80 6.17 -9.49 -9.01
CA GLU A 80 5.19 -9.50 -10.09
C GLU A 80 4.15 -8.40 -9.89
N ALA A 81 3.68 -8.18 -8.67
CA ALA A 81 2.79 -7.08 -8.32
C ALA A 81 3.42 -5.72 -8.65
N ARG A 82 4.70 -5.52 -8.26
CA ARG A 82 5.46 -4.32 -8.60
C ARG A 82 5.58 -4.12 -10.11
N SER A 83 5.95 -5.18 -10.83
CA SER A 83 6.05 -5.16 -12.29
C SER A 83 4.71 -4.77 -12.94
N TYR A 84 3.61 -5.34 -12.43
CA TYR A 84 2.26 -5.04 -12.91
C TYR A 84 1.90 -3.57 -12.73
N CYS A 85 2.11 -2.99 -11.55
CA CYS A 85 1.81 -1.58 -11.31
C CYS A 85 2.68 -0.67 -12.21
N LEU A 86 3.98 -0.96 -12.32
CA LEU A 86 4.89 -0.18 -13.17
C LEU A 86 4.49 -0.22 -14.65
N HIS A 87 4.06 -1.37 -15.14
CA HIS A 87 3.56 -1.50 -16.52
C HIS A 87 2.32 -0.65 -16.79
N ASN A 88 1.54 -0.33 -15.75
CA ASN A 88 0.35 0.52 -15.82
C ASN A 88 0.64 1.99 -15.43
N ASN A 89 1.89 2.45 -15.55
CA ASN A 89 2.31 3.81 -15.18
C ASN A 89 1.94 4.19 -13.74
N SER A 90 2.12 3.24 -12.83
CA SER A 90 1.78 3.36 -11.41
C SER A 90 2.85 2.66 -10.56
N HIS A 91 2.69 2.64 -9.26
CA HIS A 91 3.56 1.88 -8.36
C HIS A 91 2.71 1.12 -7.32
N LEU A 92 3.32 0.18 -6.58
CA LEU A 92 2.64 -0.44 -5.44
C LEU A 92 2.25 0.64 -4.44
N ALA A 93 1.09 0.50 -3.79
CA ALA A 93 0.64 1.46 -2.80
C ALA A 93 1.65 1.59 -1.65
N GLU A 94 2.00 2.83 -1.32
CA GLU A 94 3.00 3.12 -0.30
C GLU A 94 2.30 3.67 0.95
N PRO A 95 2.45 3.02 2.12
CA PRO A 95 1.93 3.57 3.37
C PRO A 95 2.65 4.88 3.67
N LYS A 96 1.93 6.01 3.58
CA LYS A 96 2.50 7.32 3.92
C LYS A 96 2.39 7.58 5.42
N THR A 97 3.51 7.67 6.12
CA THR A 97 3.51 8.21 7.48
C THR A 97 3.45 9.73 7.43
N ALA A 98 2.82 10.37 8.43
CA ALA A 98 2.76 11.83 8.58
C ALA A 98 4.16 12.51 8.69
N GLU A 99 5.24 11.72 8.75
CA GLU A 99 6.62 12.19 8.78
C GLU A 99 7.16 12.48 7.37
N MET A 100 6.66 11.79 6.34
CA MET A 100 7.05 11.99 4.94
C MET A 100 6.40 13.22 4.29
N GLU A 101 5.47 13.89 4.98
CA GLU A 101 4.81 15.13 4.51
C GLU A 101 5.51 16.42 4.99
N ARG A 102 6.64 16.32 5.70
CA ARG A 102 7.39 17.47 6.27
C ARG A 102 8.62 17.91 5.46
N VAL A 103 8.57 17.84 4.13
CA VAL A 103 9.64 18.37 3.26
C VAL A 103 9.18 19.68 2.60
#